data_AF-A0A936AL29-F1
#
_entry.id   AF-A0A936AL29-F1
#
_cell.length_a   1.000
_cell.length_b   1.000
_cell.length_c   1.000
_cell.angle_alpha   90.00
_cell.angle_beta   90.00
_cell.angle_gamma   90.00
#
_symmetry.space_group_name_H-M   'P 1'
#
loop_
_entity.id
_entity.type
_entity.pdbx_description
1 polymer ?
#
loop_
_entity_poly.entity_id
_entity_poly.type
_entity_poly.pdbx_seq_one_letter_code
_entity_poly.pdbx_strand_id
1 'polypeptide(L)'
;MKSSNSFFVQVDQAEFKLRLDRCSDLDIRRKAYETVIYDRAGDILGILHAASIDEKGRCHPTEYYLRRIDPPQRQRHSRLVA
;
A
#
# COMPACT_ATOMS: atom_id res chain seq x y z
N MET A 1 19.37 -7.36 14.65
CA MET A 1 18.69 -6.20 13.99
C MET A 1 17.58 -6.75 13.12
N LYS A 2 16.32 -6.65 13.53
CA LYS A 2 15.18 -7.01 12.66
C LYS A 2 14.93 -5.82 11.75
N SER A 3 15.13 -5.96 10.44
CA SER A 3 14.75 -4.92 9.48
C SER A 3 13.23 -4.78 9.50
N SER A 4 12.72 -3.79 10.24
CA SER A 4 11.30 -3.42 10.27
C SER A 4 10.91 -2.61 9.03
N ASN A 5 11.26 -3.10 7.84
CA ASN A 5 10.76 -2.54 6.60
C ASN A 5 9.39 -3.17 6.33
N SER A 6 8.33 -2.56 6.86
CA SER A 6 6.97 -2.91 6.50
C SER A 6 6.77 -2.70 5.00
N PHE A 7 6.29 -3.73 4.30
CA PHE A 7 6.00 -3.71 2.86
C PHE A 7 4.91 -2.70 2.51
N PHE A 8 4.08 -2.35 3.49
CA PHE A 8 3.08 -1.29 3.41
C PHE A 8 3.44 -0.15 4.37
N VAL A 9 3.27 1.07 3.89
CA VAL A 9 3.43 2.29 4.68
C VAL A 9 2.07 2.94 4.85
N GLN A 10 1.75 3.30 6.09
CA GLN A 10 0.57 4.10 6.39
C GLN A 10 0.80 5.51 5.83
N VAL A 11 -0.20 6.03 5.13
CA VAL A 11 -0.19 7.36 4.51
C VAL A 11 -1.47 8.10 4.90
N ASP A 12 -1.53 9.40 4.62
CA ASP A 12 -2.79 10.13 4.71
C ASP A 12 -3.69 9.88 3.49
N GLN A 13 -4.95 10.33 3.59
CA GLN A 13 -5.93 10.15 2.53
C GLN A 13 -5.53 10.83 1.21
N ALA A 14 -4.85 11.98 1.27
CA ALA A 14 -4.50 12.75 0.10
C ALA A 14 -3.39 12.05 -0.70
N GLU A 15 -2.35 11.57 -0.02
CA GLU A 15 -1.28 10.76 -0.62
C GLU A 15 -1.83 9.43 -1.15
N PHE A 16 -2.76 8.80 -0.43
CA PHE A 16 -3.45 7.59 -0.88
C PHE A 16 -4.14 7.79 -2.23
N LYS A 17 -5.00 8.82 -2.34
CA LYS A 17 -5.69 9.17 -3.58
C LYS A 17 -4.72 9.52 -4.70
N LEU A 18 -3.75 10.39 -4.42
CA LEU A 18 -2.77 10.84 -5.41
C LEU A 18 -1.98 9.68 -6.04
N ARG A 19 -1.62 8.65 -5.25
CA ARG A 19 -0.91 7.48 -5.80
C ARG A 19 -1.84 6.58 -6.61
N LEU A 20 -3.08 6.37 -6.16
CA LEU A 20 -4.04 5.55 -6.89
C LEU A 20 -4.46 6.18 -8.22
N ASP A 21 -4.61 7.50 -8.27
CA ASP A 21 -4.97 8.23 -9.50
C ASP A 21 -3.90 8.10 -10.61
N ARG A 22 -2.66 7.73 -10.24
CA ARG A 22 -1.57 7.46 -11.20
C ARG A 22 -1.60 6.06 -11.78
N CYS A 23 -2.43 5.16 -11.24
CA CYS A 23 -2.56 3.80 -11.71
C CYS A 23 -3.83 3.66 -12.56
N SER A 24 -3.65 3.33 -13.85
CA SER A 24 -4.75 2.87 -14.69
C SER A 24 -5.09 1.41 -14.37
N ASP A 25 -6.37 1.04 -14.50
CA ASP A 25 -6.86 -0.35 -14.37
C ASP A 25 -6.67 -0.98 -12.97
N LEU A 26 -7.17 -0.30 -11.95
CA LEU A 26 -7.20 -0.83 -10.58
C LEU A 26 -8.30 -1.89 -10.40
N ASP A 27 -7.96 -3.03 -9.78
CA ASP A 27 -8.93 -3.99 -9.28
C ASP A 27 -9.16 -3.76 -7.78
N ILE A 28 -10.39 -3.40 -7.41
CA ILE A 28 -10.76 -3.04 -6.03
C ILE A 28 -11.62 -4.16 -5.45
N ARG A 29 -11.09 -4.85 -4.43
CA ARG A 29 -11.79 -5.95 -3.75
C ARG A 29 -12.11 -5.57 -2.31
N ARG A 30 -13.37 -5.73 -1.92
CA ARG A 30 -13.86 -5.44 -0.57
C ARG A 30 -13.97 -6.72 0.25
N LYS A 31 -13.50 -6.67 1.51
CA LYS A 31 -13.56 -7.74 2.50
C LYS A 31 -13.95 -7.16 3.86
N ALA A 32 -15.25 -7.15 4.17
CA ALA A 32 -15.78 -6.60 5.42
C ALA A 32 -15.30 -5.15 5.66
N TYR A 33 -14.43 -4.93 6.65
CA TYR A 33 -13.87 -3.61 6.99
C TYR A 33 -12.60 -3.26 6.19
N GLU A 34 -12.07 -4.19 5.40
CA GLU A 34 -10.87 -4.00 4.58
C GLU A 34 -11.25 -3.84 3.11
N THR A 35 -10.60 -2.91 2.41
CA THR A 35 -10.61 -2.85 0.95
C THR A 35 -9.17 -2.96 0.44
N VAL A 36 -8.93 -3.97 -0.40
CA VAL A 36 -7.62 -4.23 -1.00
C VAL A 36 -7.66 -3.82 -2.46
N ILE A 37 -6.64 -3.08 -2.87
CA ILE A 37 -6.51 -2.52 -4.21
C ILE A 37 -5.32 -3.17 -4.89
N TYR A 38 -5.56 -3.73 -6.07
CA TYR A 38 -4.56 -4.44 -6.86
C TYR A 38 -4.22 -3.67 -8.14
N ASP A 39 -2.98 -3.81 -8.61
CA ASP A 39 -2.59 -3.40 -9.96
C ASP A 39 -3.03 -4.44 -11.01
N ARG A 40 -2.79 -4.10 -12.27
CA ARG A 40 -3.06 -4.97 -13.42
C ARG A 40 -2.30 -6.31 -13.38
N ALA A 41 -1.15 -6.37 -12.71
CA ALA A 41 -0.39 -7.61 -12.55
C ALA A 41 -0.97 -8.50 -11.44
N GLY A 42 -1.95 -8.00 -10.67
CA GLY A 42 -2.54 -8.70 -9.54
C GLY A 42 -1.77 -8.51 -8.24
N ASP A 43 -0.80 -7.59 -8.19
CA ASP A 43 -0.09 -7.25 -6.97
C ASP A 43 -0.89 -6.25 -6.14
N ILE A 44 -0.79 -6.35 -4.81
CA ILE A 44 -1.44 -5.39 -3.91
C ILE A 44 -0.71 -4.04 -3.98
N LEU A 45 -1.44 -3.00 -4.36
CA LEU A 45 -0.99 -1.61 -4.34
C LEU A 45 -1.33 -0.88 -3.05
N GLY A 46 -2.49 -1.17 -2.47
CA GLY A 46 -2.96 -0.46 -1.30
C GLY A 46 -4.03 -1.20 -0.52
N ILE A 47 -4.16 -0.84 0.74
CA ILE A 47 -5.13 -1.37 1.68
C ILE A 47 -5.79 -0.19 2.38
N LEU A 48 -7.11 -0.23 2.47
CA LEU A 48 -7.92 0.72 3.21
C LEU A 48 -8.63 -0.04 4.33
N HIS A 49 -8.41 0.37 5.57
CA HIS A 49 -9.26 -0.03 6.69
C HIS A 49 -10.35 1.01 6.88
N ALA A 50 -11.60 0.60 6.73
CA ALA A 50 -12.75 1.45 7.03
C ALA A 50 -12.77 1.79 8.52
N ALA A 51 -13.34 2.96 8.85
CA ALA A 51 -13.64 3.27 10.24
C ALA A 51 -14.56 2.19 10.81
N SER A 52 -14.26 1.72 12.02
CA SER A 52 -14.98 0.62 12.65
C SER A 52 -15.07 0.80 14.16
N ILE A 53 -16.01 0.07 14.78
CA ILE A 53 -16.14 -0.03 16.23
C ILE A 53 -15.90 -1.49 16.57
N ASP A 54 -14.97 -1.75 17.48
CA ASP A 54 -14.69 -3.12 17.92
C ASP A 54 -15.70 -3.62 18.97
N GLU A 55 -15.60 -4.89 19.33
CA GLU A 55 -16.48 -5.56 20.31
C GLU A 55 -16.45 -4.91 21.71
N LYS A 56 -15.43 -4.09 22.00
CA LYS A 56 -15.29 -3.36 23.27
C LYS A 56 -15.83 -1.93 23.16
N GLY A 57 -16.44 -1.56 22.04
CA GLY A 57 -16.97 -0.23 21.79
C GLY A 57 -15.89 0.81 21.46
N ARG A 58 -14.66 0.41 21.13
CA ARG A 58 -13.59 1.36 20.77
C ARG A 58 -13.70 1.74 19.31
N CYS A 59 -13.67 3.03 19.04
CA CYS A 59 -13.66 3.58 17.69
C CYS A 59 -12.27 3.52 17.08
N HIS A 60 -12.17 2.95 15.88
CA HIS A 60 -10.97 2.91 15.06
C HIS A 60 -11.17 3.81 13.84
N PRO A 61 -10.30 4.81 13.62
CA PRO A 61 -10.41 5.70 12.46
C PRO A 61 -10.09 4.95 11.17
N THR A 62 -10.40 5.57 10.04
CA THR A 62 -9.99 5.05 8.73
C THR A 62 -8.47 5.10 8.59
N GLU A 63 -7.88 4.03 8.08
CA GLU A 63 -6.44 3.94 7.85
C GLU A 63 -6.14 3.63 6.38
N TYR A 64 -5.12 4.29 5.83
CA TYR A 64 -4.71 4.17 4.44
C TYR A 64 -3.29 3.61 4.38
N TYR A 65 -3.10 2.51 3.67
CA TYR A 65 -1.81 1.87 3.52
C TYR A 65 -1.47 1.70 2.05
N LEU A 66 -0.27 2.08 1.65
CA LEU A 66 0.23 1.87 0.29
C LEU A 66 1.44 0.95 0.30
N ARG A 67 1.55 0.09 -0.71
CA ARG A 67 2.77 -0.69 -0.95
C ARG A 67 3.93 0.29 -1.06
N ARG A 68 4.98 0.05 -0.28
CA ARG A 68 6.22 0.79 -0.40
C ARG A 68 6.80 0.47 -1.77
N ILE A 69 6.72 1.43 -2.67
CA ILE A 69 7.49 1.38 -3.91
C ILE A 69 8.91 1.74 -3.45
N ASP A 70 9.76 0.75 -3.20
CA ASP A 70 11.19 1.04 -3.15
C ASP A 70 11.50 1.82 -4.44
N PRO A 71 12.15 3.00 -4.38
CA PRO A 71 12.60 3.64 -5.60
C PRO A 71 13.32 2.55 -6.40
N PRO A 72 13.04 2.38 -7.71
CA PRO A 72 13.64 1.31 -8.49
C PRO A 72 15.11 1.35 -8.13
N GLN A 73 15.62 0.27 -7.52
CA GLN A 73 17.04 0.13 -7.34
C GLN A 73 17.56 0.30 -8.76
N ARG A 74 18.11 1.48 -9.07
CA ARG A 74 18.92 1.65 -10.25
C ARG A 74 19.94 0.56 -10.05
N GLN A 75 19.77 -0.56 -10.76
CA GLN A 75 20.77 -1.59 -10.85
C GLN A 75 21.97 -0.82 -11.35
N ARG A 76 22.85 -0.43 -10.43
CA ARG A 76 24.23 -0.16 -10.73
C ARG A 76 24.74 -1.53 -11.11
N HIS A 77 24.47 -1.92 -12.36
CA HIS A 77 25.36 -2.79 -13.09
C HIS A 77 26.70 -2.05 -13.07
N SER A 78 27.48 -2.31 -12.02
CA SER A 78 28.91 -2.21 -12.09
C SER A 78 29.30 -3.10 -13.26
N ARG A 79 29.48 -2.49 -14.43
CA ARG A 79 30.20 -3.13 -15.52
C ARG A 79 31.57 -3.45 -14.95
N LEU A 80 31.76 -4.73 -14.58
CA LEU A 80 33.08 -5.35 -14.69
C LEU A 80 33.48 -5.15 -16.15
N VAL A 81 34.39 -4.20 -16.38
CA VAL A 81 35.23 -4.21 -17.56
C VAL A 81 36.62 -4.53 -17.05
N ALA A 82 37.19 -5.55 -17.69
CA ALA A 82 38.45 -6.19 -17.45
C ALA A 82 39.65 -5.23 -17.40
#